data_AF-A0A7J2NJB7-F1
#
_entry.id   AF-A0A7J2NJB7-F1
#
_cell.length_a   1.000
_cell.length_b   1.000
_cell.length_c   1.000
_cell.angle_alpha   90.00
_cell.angle_beta   90.00
_cell.angle_gamma   90.00
#
_symmetry.space_group_name_H-M   'P 1'
#
loop_
_entity.id
_entity.type
_entity.pdbx_description
1 polymer ?
#
loop_
_entity_poly.entity_id
_entity_poly.type
_entity_poly.pdbx_seq_one_letter_code
_entity_poly.pdbx_strand_id
1 'polypeptide(L)'
;MRREPLDRVNSMPDDHRKRWTYHDEEERRKWQDPDRILRGIGLTAGNVFFDMGCGEGFFTIPAAKIVGPTGRVYGIDTNDEAIARLKEKSDKERLDNIVFKVQEGEESTFCDACGDFVFFGIVLHDFRDPLRVLRNSKRMLKPAGKLVNLDWKKERMENGPPFEKRFSEEKAAELIRSAGFRILSVKDAGSRHYLITAVQ
;
A
#
# COMPACT_ATOMS: atom_id res chain seq x y z
N MET A 1 -37.50 19.68 6.94
CA MET A 1 -36.11 19.20 7.08
C MET A 1 -35.65 18.63 5.75
N ARG A 2 -34.89 19.41 4.97
CA ARG A 2 -34.29 18.92 3.72
C ARG A 2 -33.00 18.20 4.09
N ARG A 3 -32.87 16.93 3.69
CA ARG A 3 -31.60 16.19 3.75
C ARG A 3 -30.69 16.77 2.67
N GLU A 4 -29.49 17.20 3.04
CA GLU A 4 -28.46 17.55 2.07
C GLU A 4 -27.97 16.29 1.34
N PRO A 5 -27.58 16.36 0.06
CA PRO A 5 -27.09 15.20 -0.67
C PRO A 5 -25.68 14.86 -0.20
N LEU A 6 -25.49 13.59 0.19
CA LEU A 6 -24.17 12.98 0.38
C LEU A 6 -23.34 13.10 -0.90
N ASP A 7 -22.09 13.51 -0.71
CA ASP A 7 -20.89 13.15 -1.46
C ASP A 7 -20.98 13.24 -2.99
N ARG A 8 -20.51 14.38 -3.50
CA ARG A 8 -20.13 14.51 -4.91
C ARG A 8 -18.93 13.60 -5.17
N VAL A 9 -19.21 12.38 -5.65
CA VAL A 9 -18.22 11.54 -6.33
C VAL A 9 -17.86 12.23 -7.64
N ASN A 10 -16.80 13.05 -7.62
CA ASN A 10 -16.22 13.54 -8.87
C ASN A 10 -15.44 12.39 -9.51
N SER A 11 -15.98 11.84 -10.61
CA SER A 11 -15.20 11.04 -11.55
C SER A 11 -14.00 11.87 -12.02
N MET A 12 -12.79 11.52 -11.58
CA MET A 12 -11.57 12.19 -12.03
C MET A 12 -11.13 11.66 -13.40
N PRO A 13 -10.56 12.51 -14.27
CA PRO A 13 -9.99 12.11 -15.55
C PRO A 13 -8.78 11.16 -15.36
N ASP A 14 -8.46 10.42 -16.42
CA ASP A 14 -7.53 9.26 -16.46
C ASP A 14 -6.04 9.63 -16.31
N ASP A 15 -5.71 10.50 -15.36
CA ASP A 15 -4.35 10.82 -14.95
C ASP A 15 -3.90 9.81 -13.89
N HIS A 16 -3.02 8.87 -14.27
CA HIS A 16 -2.37 7.91 -13.38
C HIS A 16 -1.65 8.56 -12.18
N ARG A 17 -1.37 9.88 -12.21
CA ARG A 17 -0.79 10.62 -11.08
C ARG A 17 -1.83 11.02 -10.03
N LYS A 18 -3.13 11.02 -10.37
CA LYS A 18 -4.24 11.33 -9.46
C LYS A 18 -4.88 10.03 -8.99
N ARG A 19 -4.48 9.58 -7.79
CA ARG A 19 -5.03 8.38 -7.16
C ARG A 19 -6.37 8.66 -6.49
N TRP A 20 -7.17 7.60 -6.34
CA TRP A 20 -8.36 7.64 -5.51
C TRP A 20 -7.96 7.89 -4.05
N THR A 21 -8.28 9.07 -3.53
CA THR A 21 -8.03 9.43 -2.14
C THR A 21 -9.30 9.25 -1.32
N TYR A 22 -9.15 8.71 -0.12
CA TYR A 22 -10.24 8.63 0.85
C TYR A 22 -10.22 9.91 1.67
N HIS A 23 -11.27 10.73 1.55
CA HIS A 23 -11.36 11.99 2.31
C HIS A 23 -11.69 11.77 3.80
N ASP A 24 -12.21 10.59 4.15
CA ASP A 24 -12.52 10.21 5.53
C ASP A 24 -11.72 8.95 5.92
N GLU A 25 -10.59 9.16 6.59
CA GLU A 25 -9.76 8.07 7.11
C GLU A 25 -10.44 7.32 8.28
N GLU A 26 -11.29 7.96 9.06
CA GLU A 26 -11.98 7.34 10.20
C GLU A 26 -13.00 6.32 9.70
N GLU A 27 -13.81 6.69 8.71
CA GLU A 27 -14.71 5.76 8.05
C GLU A 27 -13.94 4.63 7.33
N ARG A 28 -12.81 4.95 6.68
CA ARG A 28 -11.94 3.94 6.06
C ARG A 28 -11.47 2.87 7.06
N ARG A 29 -11.04 3.29 8.25
CA ARG A 29 -10.56 2.38 9.31
C ARG A 29 -11.61 1.37 9.76
N LYS A 30 -12.91 1.67 9.67
CA LYS A 30 -13.98 0.74 10.05
C LYS A 30 -14.01 -0.53 9.19
N TRP A 31 -13.58 -0.44 7.93
CA TRP A 31 -13.58 -1.57 6.99
C TRP A 31 -12.19 -1.94 6.47
N GLN A 32 -11.17 -1.13 6.75
CA GLN A 32 -9.77 -1.40 6.45
C GLN A 32 -8.88 -0.91 7.59
N ASP A 33 -8.90 -1.64 8.70
CA ASP A 33 -8.07 -1.36 9.87
C ASP A 33 -6.58 -1.64 9.56
N PRO A 34 -5.73 -0.60 9.44
CA PRO A 34 -4.34 -0.79 9.07
C PRO A 34 -3.53 -1.49 10.17
N ASP A 35 -3.82 -1.23 11.45
CA ASP A 35 -3.12 -1.83 12.57
C ASP A 35 -3.35 -3.35 12.61
N ARG A 36 -4.61 -3.77 12.44
CA ARG A 36 -4.96 -5.19 12.37
C ARG A 36 -4.33 -5.88 11.16
N ILE A 37 -4.35 -5.24 9.98
CA ILE A 37 -3.79 -5.81 8.76
C ILE A 37 -2.26 -5.97 8.89
N LEU A 38 -1.56 -4.91 9.30
CA LEU A 38 -0.10 -4.90 9.41
C LEU A 38 0.40 -5.90 10.46
N ARG A 39 -0.26 -5.99 11.61
CA ARG A 39 0.07 -7.04 12.60
C ARG A 39 -0.27 -8.43 12.07
N GLY A 40 -1.37 -8.58 11.33
CA GLY A 40 -1.81 -9.84 10.74
C GLY A 40 -0.84 -10.43 9.71
N ILE A 41 -0.09 -9.60 8.98
CA ILE A 41 0.99 -10.05 8.08
C ILE A 41 2.30 -10.38 8.81
N GLY A 42 2.36 -10.08 10.11
CA GLY A 42 3.49 -10.33 11.00
C GLY A 42 4.47 -9.16 11.09
N LEU A 43 4.04 -7.91 10.83
CA LEU A 43 4.88 -6.74 11.06
C LEU A 43 5.10 -6.55 12.57
N THR A 44 6.36 -6.39 12.96
CA THR A 44 6.77 -6.28 14.38
C THR A 44 7.89 -5.26 14.57
N ALA A 45 8.23 -5.00 15.83
CA ALA A 45 9.31 -4.09 16.20
C ALA A 45 10.64 -4.45 15.50
N GLY A 46 11.39 -3.44 15.05
CA GLY A 46 12.68 -3.63 14.39
C GLY A 46 12.61 -3.96 12.90
N ASN A 47 11.42 -4.20 12.32
CA ASN A 47 11.32 -4.50 10.89
C ASN A 47 11.60 -3.28 10.00
N VAL A 48 12.13 -3.56 8.81
CA VAL A 48 12.26 -2.62 7.69
C VAL A 48 11.09 -2.82 6.73
N PHE A 49 10.24 -1.81 6.58
CA PHE A 49 8.99 -1.85 5.84
C PHE A 49 9.00 -0.82 4.69
N PHE A 50 8.75 -1.26 3.47
CA PHE A 50 8.57 -0.39 2.30
C PHE A 50 7.07 -0.30 1.96
N ASP A 51 6.50 0.91 2.04
CA ASP A 51 5.13 1.22 1.64
C ASP A 51 5.15 1.83 0.23
N MET A 52 4.89 0.99 -0.78
CA MET A 52 4.97 1.36 -2.19
C MET A 52 3.67 2.04 -2.60
N GLY A 53 3.71 3.34 -2.89
CA GLY A 53 2.52 4.14 -3.17
C GLY A 53 1.78 4.55 -1.90
N CYS A 54 2.52 5.05 -0.91
CA CYS A 54 2.03 5.26 0.45
C CYS A 54 0.93 6.33 0.61
N GLY A 55 0.74 7.20 -0.38
CA GLY A 55 -0.15 8.35 -0.33
C GLY A 55 0.13 9.22 0.88
N GLU A 56 -0.92 9.67 1.56
CA GLU A 56 -0.80 10.46 2.79
C GLU A 56 -0.50 9.62 4.05
N GLY A 57 -0.10 8.35 3.89
CA GLY A 57 0.44 7.52 4.97
C GLY A 57 -0.56 6.73 5.78
N PHE A 58 -1.70 6.34 5.20
CA PHE A 58 -2.72 5.53 5.87
C PHE A 58 -2.16 4.23 6.48
N PHE A 59 -1.23 3.57 5.77
CA PHE A 59 -0.48 2.40 6.27
C PHE A 59 0.91 2.77 6.81
N THR A 60 1.58 3.78 6.24
CA THR A 60 2.91 4.23 6.69
C THR A 60 2.92 4.63 8.17
N ILE A 61 1.97 5.45 8.64
CA ILE A 61 1.96 5.94 10.02
C ILE A 61 1.76 4.79 11.04
N PRO A 62 0.74 3.91 10.89
CA PRO A 62 0.63 2.72 11.73
C PRO A 62 1.85 1.79 11.65
N ALA A 63 2.41 1.57 10.46
CA ALA A 63 3.62 0.76 10.29
C ALA A 63 4.79 1.33 11.10
N ALA A 64 5.00 2.65 11.06
CA ALA A 64 6.06 3.33 11.79
C ALA A 64 5.90 3.17 13.31
N LYS A 65 4.67 3.26 13.82
CA LYS A 65 4.35 2.98 15.23
C LYS A 65 4.63 1.52 15.60
N ILE A 66 4.28 0.56 14.74
CA ILE A 66 4.47 -0.88 14.99
C ILE A 66 5.95 -1.28 15.00
N VAL A 67 6.72 -0.83 14.01
CA VAL A 67 8.15 -1.19 13.92
C VAL A 67 9.00 -0.47 14.98
N GLY A 68 8.50 0.66 15.50
CA GLY A 68 9.12 1.38 16.60
C GLY A 68 10.50 1.97 16.26
N PRO A 69 11.23 2.49 17.27
CA PRO A 69 12.47 3.26 17.06
C PRO A 69 13.65 2.42 16.53
N THR A 70 13.59 1.09 16.67
CA THR A 70 14.61 0.17 16.16
C THR A 70 14.32 -0.28 14.72
N GLY A 71 13.12 -0.01 14.21
CA GLY A 71 12.71 -0.33 12.85
C GLY A 71 12.80 0.87 11.92
N ARG A 72 12.42 0.66 10.66
CA ARG A 72 12.41 1.72 9.64
C ARG A 72 11.26 1.55 8.68
N VAL A 73 10.58 2.63 8.35
CA VAL A 73 9.58 2.67 7.28
C VAL A 73 10.08 3.56 6.15
N TYR A 74 9.91 3.09 4.91
CA TYR A 74 10.11 3.88 3.71
C TYR A 74 8.74 4.11 3.07
N GLY A 75 8.28 5.36 3.06
CA GLY A 75 7.06 5.77 2.36
C GLY A 75 7.43 6.34 0.99
N ILE A 76 6.98 5.68 -0.08
CA ILE A 76 7.31 6.07 -1.46
C ILE A 76 6.04 6.44 -2.20
N ASP A 77 6.01 7.61 -2.80
CA ASP A 77 4.91 8.04 -3.66
C ASP A 77 5.41 8.95 -4.78
N THR A 78 4.66 9.04 -5.88
CA THR A 78 4.94 10.01 -6.95
C THR A 78 4.33 11.38 -6.65
N ASN A 79 3.35 11.45 -5.75
CA ASN A 79 2.66 12.67 -5.38
C ASN A 79 3.40 13.37 -4.23
N ASP A 80 4.02 14.51 -4.54
CA ASP A 80 4.77 15.35 -3.61
C ASP A 80 3.89 15.96 -2.52
N GLU A 81 2.69 16.41 -2.86
CA GLU A 81 1.71 16.92 -1.89
C GLU A 81 1.29 15.85 -0.87
N ALA A 82 1.09 14.61 -1.32
CA ALA A 82 0.74 13.50 -0.44
C ALA A 82 1.89 13.18 0.53
N ILE A 83 3.13 13.18 0.03
CA ILE A 83 4.33 13.00 0.86
C ILE A 83 4.48 14.16 1.86
N ALA A 84 4.20 15.40 1.46
CA ALA A 84 4.23 16.55 2.36
C ALA A 84 3.21 16.38 3.50
N ARG A 85 1.98 15.99 3.20
CA ARG A 85 0.94 15.70 4.22
C ARG A 85 1.32 14.54 5.14
N LEU A 86 1.90 13.48 4.59
CA LEU A 86 2.43 12.36 5.36
C LEU A 86 3.52 12.82 6.32
N LYS A 87 4.45 13.68 5.87
CA LYS A 87 5.47 14.27 6.74
C LYS A 87 4.85 15.09 7.88
N GLU A 88 3.88 15.94 7.59
CA GLU A 88 3.17 16.70 8.64
C GLU A 88 2.47 15.78 9.67
N LYS A 89 1.83 14.69 9.22
CA LYS A 89 1.23 13.69 10.12
C LYS A 89 2.31 13.01 10.97
N SER A 90 3.44 12.65 10.37
CA SER A 90 4.60 12.06 11.04
C SER A 90 5.17 12.97 12.13
N ASP A 91 5.34 14.25 11.84
CA ASP A 91 5.89 15.25 12.76
C ASP A 91 4.95 15.46 13.97
N LYS A 92 3.63 15.52 13.73
CA LYS A 92 2.62 15.62 14.81
C LYS A 92 2.64 14.41 15.75
N GLU A 93 2.92 13.24 15.22
CA GLU A 93 3.02 11.96 15.94
C GLU A 93 4.43 11.69 16.49
N ARG A 94 5.40 12.58 16.22
CA ARG A 94 6.81 12.46 16.63
C ARG A 94 7.46 11.16 16.15
N LEU A 95 7.22 10.80 14.90
CA LEU A 95 7.77 9.61 14.27
C LEU A 95 9.04 9.95 13.48
N ASP A 96 10.20 9.61 14.04
CA ASP A 96 11.52 9.88 13.43
C ASP A 96 12.03 8.71 12.55
N ASN A 97 11.27 7.62 12.48
CA ASN A 97 11.65 6.37 11.83
C ASN A 97 11.03 6.20 10.42
N ILE A 98 10.54 7.27 9.79
CA ILE A 98 10.03 7.26 8.42
C ILE A 98 11.03 7.96 7.47
N VAL A 99 11.34 7.30 6.35
CA VAL A 99 12.03 7.90 5.20
C VAL A 99 11.00 8.20 4.12
N PHE A 100 10.92 9.46 3.73
CA PHE A 100 10.01 9.91 2.68
C PHE A 100 10.72 9.95 1.33
N LYS A 101 10.10 9.41 0.28
CA LYS A 101 10.64 9.42 -1.10
C LYS A 101 9.55 9.82 -2.09
N VAL A 102 9.79 10.92 -2.81
CA VAL A 102 8.99 11.31 -3.97
C VAL A 102 9.62 10.67 -5.21
N GLN A 103 9.13 9.50 -5.62
CA GLN A 103 9.70 8.72 -6.71
C GLN A 103 8.70 7.71 -7.29
N GLU A 104 8.89 7.35 -8.56
CA GLU A 104 8.17 6.24 -9.19
C GLU A 104 8.63 4.89 -8.61
N GLY A 105 7.68 4.00 -8.30
CA GLY A 105 8.01 2.68 -7.74
C GLY A 105 8.78 1.80 -8.74
N GLU A 106 8.47 1.93 -10.04
CA GLU A 106 9.15 1.25 -11.15
C GLU A 106 10.63 1.62 -11.28
N GLU A 107 11.03 2.77 -10.75
CA GLU A 107 12.41 3.28 -10.73
C GLU A 107 13.05 3.18 -9.33
N SER A 108 12.34 2.63 -8.35
CA SER A 108 12.77 2.60 -6.96
C SER A 108 13.47 1.30 -6.61
N THR A 109 14.76 1.36 -6.31
CA THR A 109 15.52 0.31 -5.61
C THR A 109 16.49 1.00 -4.65
N PHE A 110 16.17 0.99 -3.36
CA PHE A 110 16.92 1.76 -2.36
C PHE A 110 18.06 0.97 -1.71
N CYS A 111 18.01 -0.36 -1.82
CA CYS A 111 18.96 -1.29 -1.26
C CYS A 111 18.79 -2.65 -1.96
N ASP A 112 19.79 -3.51 -1.83
CA ASP A 112 19.61 -4.95 -2.07
C ASP A 112 19.44 -5.66 -0.71
N ALA A 113 18.48 -6.59 -0.63
CA ALA A 113 18.25 -7.47 0.51
C ALA A 113 18.15 -6.81 1.90
N CYS A 114 17.50 -5.65 2.02
CA CYS A 114 17.36 -4.94 3.30
C CYS A 114 15.94 -4.90 3.89
N GLY A 115 14.90 -5.14 3.09
CA GLY A 115 13.50 -5.09 3.52
C GLY A 115 13.02 -6.39 4.15
N ASP A 116 12.34 -6.29 5.29
CA ASP A 116 11.54 -7.40 5.83
C ASP A 116 10.19 -7.49 5.12
N PHE A 117 9.64 -6.35 4.71
CA PHE A 117 8.38 -6.26 3.98
C PHE A 117 8.44 -5.23 2.85
N VAL A 118 7.86 -5.58 1.72
CA VAL A 118 7.44 -4.62 0.68
C VAL A 118 5.94 -4.76 0.51
N PHE A 119 5.23 -3.67 0.75
CA PHE A 119 3.79 -3.62 0.87
C PHE A 119 3.19 -2.74 -0.22
N PHE A 120 2.16 -3.27 -0.87
CA PHE A 120 1.33 -2.58 -1.85
C PHE A 120 -0.08 -2.49 -1.27
N GLY A 121 -0.45 -1.30 -0.76
CA GLY A 121 -1.75 -1.05 -0.15
C GLY A 121 -2.68 -0.28 -1.08
N ILE A 122 -3.58 -0.98 -1.78
CA ILE A 122 -4.57 -0.38 -2.69
C ILE A 122 -3.90 0.39 -3.83
N VAL A 123 -2.89 -0.21 -4.46
CA VAL A 123 -2.04 0.55 -5.42
C VAL A 123 -1.34 -0.29 -6.48
N LEU A 124 -1.30 -1.62 -6.37
CA LEU A 124 -0.63 -2.44 -7.38
C LEU A 124 -1.24 -2.25 -8.79
N HIS A 125 -2.55 -2.01 -8.85
CA HIS A 125 -3.28 -1.74 -10.09
C HIS A 125 -3.04 -0.34 -10.68
N ASP A 126 -2.45 0.59 -9.94
CA ASP A 126 -2.16 1.95 -10.38
C ASP A 126 -0.77 2.09 -11.04
N PHE A 127 0.12 1.09 -10.86
CA PHE A 127 1.44 1.12 -11.50
C PHE A 127 1.34 0.92 -13.01
N ARG A 128 2.17 1.66 -13.76
CA ARG A 128 2.22 1.56 -15.22
C ARG A 128 2.88 0.26 -15.66
N ASP A 129 3.90 -0.16 -14.92
CA ASP A 129 4.56 -1.46 -15.09
C ASP A 129 4.55 -2.24 -13.76
N PRO A 130 3.44 -2.93 -13.43
CA PRO A 130 3.33 -3.67 -12.18
C PRO A 130 4.37 -4.80 -12.10
N LEU A 131 4.80 -5.37 -13.22
CA LEU A 131 5.80 -6.43 -13.22
C LEU A 131 7.18 -5.90 -12.84
N ARG A 132 7.54 -4.71 -13.33
CA ARG A 132 8.81 -4.05 -12.98
C ARG A 132 8.88 -3.64 -11.51
N VAL A 133 7.84 -3.01 -10.97
CA VAL A 133 7.84 -2.64 -9.53
C VAL A 133 7.91 -3.87 -8.63
N LEU A 134 7.25 -4.98 -9.00
CA LEU A 134 7.35 -6.25 -8.27
C LEU A 134 8.77 -6.85 -8.35
N ARG A 135 9.44 -6.80 -9.51
CA ARG A 135 10.84 -7.25 -9.65
C ARG A 135 11.81 -6.41 -8.83
N ASN A 136 11.64 -5.09 -8.81
CA ASN A 136 12.43 -4.21 -7.94
C ASN A 136 12.19 -4.53 -6.46
N SER A 137 10.94 -4.81 -6.09
CA SER A 137 10.57 -5.24 -4.74
C SER A 137 11.30 -6.53 -4.34
N LYS A 138 11.44 -7.49 -5.27
CA LYS A 138 12.19 -8.73 -5.03
C LYS A 138 13.65 -8.44 -4.66
N ARG A 139 14.30 -7.50 -5.35
CA ARG A 139 15.69 -7.09 -5.06
C ARG A 139 15.84 -6.47 -3.68
N MET A 140 14.89 -5.64 -3.27
CA MET A 140 14.93 -4.96 -1.97
C MET A 140 14.68 -5.91 -0.79
N LEU A 141 13.92 -6.98 -0.98
CA LEU A 141 13.58 -7.91 0.10
C LEU A 141 14.78 -8.75 0.54
N LYS A 142 14.91 -8.95 1.86
CA LYS A 142 15.75 -10.02 2.43
C LYS A 142 15.29 -11.40 1.92
N PRO A 143 16.14 -12.44 2.02
CA PRO A 143 15.73 -13.81 1.67
C PRO A 143 14.48 -14.31 2.42
N ALA A 144 14.31 -13.90 3.69
CA ALA A 144 13.13 -14.23 4.50
C ALA A 144 12.02 -13.15 4.45
N GLY A 145 12.21 -12.11 3.66
CA GLY A 145 11.28 -10.99 3.54
C GLY A 145 10.01 -11.36 2.76
N LYS A 146 8.94 -10.60 2.99
CA LYS A 146 7.63 -10.84 2.39
C LYS A 146 7.22 -9.70 1.47
N LEU A 147 6.71 -10.05 0.30
CA LEU A 147 5.89 -9.16 -0.51
C LEU A 147 4.43 -9.31 -0.10
N VAL A 148 3.74 -8.20 0.13
CA VAL A 148 2.33 -8.18 0.50
C VAL A 148 1.57 -7.25 -0.42
N ASN A 149 0.53 -7.77 -1.05
CA ASN A 149 -0.42 -6.99 -1.84
C ASN A 149 -1.80 -7.04 -1.19
N LEU A 150 -2.30 -5.90 -0.74
CA LEU A 150 -3.66 -5.71 -0.27
C LEU A 150 -4.38 -4.89 -1.34
N ASP A 151 -5.46 -5.41 -1.93
CA ASP A 151 -6.19 -4.70 -2.97
C ASP A 151 -7.69 -5.00 -2.98
N TRP A 152 -8.44 -4.19 -3.74
CA TRP A 152 -9.88 -4.37 -3.92
C TRP A 152 -10.19 -5.64 -4.70
N LYS A 153 -11.21 -6.37 -4.24
CA LYS A 153 -11.79 -7.48 -5.01
C LYS A 153 -12.31 -6.97 -6.35
N LYS A 154 -12.19 -7.82 -7.39
CA LYS A 154 -12.72 -7.55 -8.74
C LYS A 154 -14.24 -7.78 -8.77
N GLU A 155 -14.94 -7.01 -7.98
CA GLU A 155 -16.40 -7.01 -7.85
C GLU A 155 -16.94 -5.59 -8.03
N ARG A 156 -18.16 -5.46 -8.55
CA ARG A 156 -18.82 -4.16 -8.66
C ARG A 156 -19.27 -3.70 -7.28
N MET A 157 -18.73 -2.59 -6.82
CA MET A 157 -19.03 -2.00 -5.51
C MET A 157 -19.24 -0.50 -5.68
N GLU A 158 -20.06 0.08 -4.80
CA GLU A 158 -20.31 1.53 -4.74
C GLU A 158 -19.03 2.32 -4.41
N ASN A 159 -18.14 1.72 -3.62
CA ASN A 159 -16.90 2.35 -3.16
C ASN A 159 -15.66 1.76 -3.83
N GLY A 160 -14.58 2.55 -3.82
CA GLY A 160 -13.25 2.15 -4.28
C GLY A 160 -12.95 2.58 -5.72
N PRO A 161 -11.80 2.17 -6.28
CA PRO A 161 -11.42 2.51 -7.64
C PRO A 161 -12.42 1.93 -8.65
N PRO A 162 -12.47 2.48 -9.89
CA PRO A 162 -13.30 1.95 -10.96
C PRO A 162 -13.08 0.45 -11.15
N PHE A 163 -14.15 -0.30 -11.42
CA PHE A 163 -14.11 -1.76 -11.55
C PHE A 163 -13.03 -2.23 -12.53
N GLU A 164 -12.87 -1.50 -13.63
CA GLU A 164 -11.99 -1.76 -14.77
C GLU A 164 -10.52 -1.73 -14.37
N LYS A 165 -10.14 -0.83 -13.45
CA LYS A 165 -8.75 -0.71 -12.95
C LYS A 165 -8.37 -1.85 -12.00
N ARG A 166 -9.31 -2.37 -11.21
CA ARG A 166 -9.04 -3.40 -10.20
C ARG A 166 -8.38 -4.64 -10.81
N PHE A 167 -7.43 -5.24 -10.11
CA PHE A 167 -6.96 -6.59 -10.44
C PHE A 167 -7.74 -7.62 -9.62
N SER A 168 -8.12 -8.75 -10.24
CA SER A 168 -8.60 -9.90 -9.47
C SER A 168 -7.46 -10.53 -8.67
N GLU A 169 -7.79 -11.33 -7.66
CA GLU A 169 -6.84 -12.13 -6.89
C GLU A 169 -5.93 -12.95 -7.82
N GLU A 170 -6.51 -13.60 -8.83
CA GLU A 170 -5.78 -14.45 -9.78
C GLU A 170 -4.81 -13.61 -10.61
N LYS A 171 -5.24 -12.45 -11.10
CA LYS A 171 -4.39 -11.59 -11.92
C LYS A 171 -3.22 -11.04 -11.11
N ALA A 172 -3.48 -10.56 -9.90
CA ALA A 172 -2.42 -10.08 -9.02
C ALA A 172 -1.45 -11.21 -8.64
N ALA A 173 -1.96 -12.40 -8.31
CA ALA A 173 -1.13 -13.55 -8.01
C ALA A 173 -0.27 -14.00 -9.21
N GLU A 174 -0.80 -13.96 -10.43
CA GLU A 174 -0.06 -14.27 -11.66
C GLU A 174 1.09 -13.28 -11.89
N LEU A 175 0.84 -11.97 -11.73
CA LEU A 175 1.88 -10.94 -11.82
C LEU A 175 2.99 -11.15 -10.78
N ILE A 176 2.61 -11.43 -9.53
CA ILE A 176 3.55 -11.70 -8.43
C ILE A 176 4.39 -12.95 -8.73
N ARG A 177 3.78 -14.03 -9.26
CA ARG A 177 4.53 -15.23 -9.70
C ARG A 177 5.47 -14.93 -10.86
N SER A 178 5.03 -14.14 -11.84
CA SER A 178 5.82 -13.74 -13.00
C SER A 178 7.00 -12.83 -12.65
N ALA A 179 6.91 -12.12 -11.53
CA ALA A 179 8.02 -11.38 -10.92
C ALA A 179 9.02 -12.29 -10.17
N GLY A 180 8.74 -13.60 -10.12
CA GLY A 180 9.59 -14.62 -9.53
C GLY A 180 9.29 -14.92 -8.08
N PHE A 181 8.15 -14.51 -7.52
CA PHE A 181 7.78 -14.87 -6.15
C PHE A 181 6.98 -16.17 -6.08
N ARG A 182 7.07 -16.85 -4.94
CA ARG A 182 6.15 -17.92 -4.56
C ARG A 182 5.04 -17.35 -3.68
N ILE A 183 3.79 -17.57 -4.08
CA ILE A 183 2.63 -17.21 -3.28
C ILE A 183 2.58 -18.10 -2.02
N LEU A 184 2.56 -17.48 -0.85
CA LEU A 184 2.42 -18.16 0.44
C LEU A 184 0.95 -18.29 0.82
N SER A 185 0.16 -17.24 0.59
CA SER A 185 -1.29 -17.26 0.84
C SER A 185 -2.01 -16.20 0.03
N VAL A 186 -3.27 -16.50 -0.30
CA VAL A 186 -4.30 -15.54 -0.74
C VAL A 186 -5.44 -15.63 0.27
N LYS A 187 -5.87 -14.51 0.83
CA LYS A 187 -6.91 -14.46 1.87
C LYS A 187 -7.86 -13.30 1.63
N ASP A 188 -9.08 -13.43 2.13
CA ASP A 188 -9.97 -12.29 2.30
C ASP A 188 -9.42 -11.33 3.36
N ALA A 189 -9.52 -10.03 3.09
CA ALA A 189 -9.18 -8.94 4.00
C ALA A 189 -10.44 -8.08 4.23
N GLY A 190 -11.39 -8.66 4.94
CA GLY A 190 -12.74 -8.11 5.09
C GLY A 190 -13.62 -8.41 3.87
N SER A 191 -14.76 -7.73 3.75
CA SER A 191 -15.72 -7.99 2.67
C SER A 191 -15.33 -7.36 1.32
N ARG A 192 -14.35 -6.43 1.31
CA ARG A 192 -14.05 -5.58 0.14
C ARG A 192 -12.70 -5.85 -0.52
N HIS A 193 -11.77 -6.44 0.23
CA HIS A 193 -10.37 -6.59 -0.20
C HIS A 193 -9.93 -8.03 -0.10
N TYR A 194 -8.88 -8.34 -0.85
CA TYR A 194 -8.06 -9.52 -0.67
C TYR A 194 -6.66 -9.12 -0.22
N LEU A 195 -5.94 -10.07 0.34
CA LEU A 195 -4.54 -9.94 0.71
C LEU A 195 -3.75 -11.14 0.21
N ILE A 196 -2.71 -10.85 -0.57
CA ILE A 196 -1.74 -11.83 -1.06
C ILE A 196 -0.45 -11.62 -0.29
N THR A 197 0.11 -12.70 0.26
CA THR A 197 1.46 -12.73 0.82
C THR A 197 2.32 -13.66 -0.02
N ALA A 198 3.50 -13.21 -0.39
CA ALA A 198 4.45 -13.94 -1.22
C ALA A 198 5.88 -13.78 -0.69
N VAL A 199 6.74 -14.72 -1.06
CA VAL A 199 8.16 -14.78 -0.67
C VAL A 199 9.01 -15.08 -1.90
N GLN A 200 10.32 -14.83 -1.82
CA GLN A 200 11.25 -14.99 -2.95
C GLN A 200 11.36 -16.41 -3.49
#